data_AF-A0A254SCZ3-F1
#
_entry.id   AF-A0A254SCZ3-F1
#
_cell.length_a   1.000
_cell.length_b   1.000
_cell.length_c   1.000
_cell.angle_alpha   90.00
_cell.angle_beta   90.00
_cell.angle_gamma   90.00
#
_symmetry.space_group_name_H-M   'P 1'
#
loop_
_entity.id
_entity.type
_entity.pdbx_description
1 polymer ?
#
loop_
_entity_poly.entity_id
_entity_poly.type
_entity_poly.pdbx_seq_one_letter_code
_entity_poly.pdbx_strand_id
1 'polypeptide(L)'
;MKKVVLAAVIASAAIFAGCELKAVDDVTSCDAKATAFGISVHNCIESTNDEFIRSECADTREDYSGYGSATVGSGCSGSAVKTCDFRVDGTAVTVYIYDQVTALKSCDAIREGFYD
;
A
#
# COMPACT_ATOMS: atom_id res chain seq x y z
N MET A 1 39.01 -12.50 45.29
CA MET A 1 37.73 -12.15 44.64
C MET A 1 38.04 -11.45 43.33
N LYS A 2 37.86 -12.14 42.20
CA LYS A 2 38.18 -11.64 40.84
C LYS A 2 37.04 -10.75 40.37
N LYS A 3 37.29 -9.46 40.10
CA LYS A 3 36.37 -8.61 39.34
C LYS A 3 36.89 -8.52 37.92
N VAL A 4 36.06 -9.07 37.03
CA VAL A 4 36.30 -9.29 35.61
C VAL A 4 36.25 -7.94 34.89
N VAL A 5 37.36 -7.60 34.23
CA VAL A 5 37.38 -6.58 33.17
C VAL A 5 36.88 -7.27 31.91
N LEU A 6 35.77 -6.79 31.35
CA LEU A 6 35.31 -7.18 30.02
C LEU A 6 34.94 -5.91 29.26
N ALA A 7 35.94 -5.38 28.57
CA ALA A 7 35.74 -4.53 27.41
C ALA A 7 35.03 -5.37 26.34
N ALA A 8 33.84 -4.96 25.92
CA ALA A 8 33.16 -5.50 24.76
C ALA A 8 32.88 -4.34 23.81
N VAL A 9 33.70 -4.33 22.76
CA VAL A 9 33.65 -3.50 21.58
C VAL A 9 32.31 -3.73 20.88
N ILE A 10 31.49 -2.68 20.72
CA ILE A 10 30.48 -2.69 19.67
C ILE A 10 31.05 -1.88 18.52
N ALA A 11 31.81 -2.59 17.69
CA ALA A 11 32.13 -2.15 16.35
C ALA A 11 30.82 -2.18 15.55
N SER A 12 30.09 -1.08 15.54
CA SER A 12 29.07 -0.83 14.52
C SER A 12 29.79 -0.35 13.25
N ALA A 13 30.50 -1.25 12.60
CA ALA A 13 31.04 -1.01 11.27
C ALA A 13 30.72 -2.20 10.37
N ALA A 14 29.95 -1.88 9.33
CA ALA A 14 29.93 -2.55 8.05
C ALA A 14 29.43 -4.00 7.99
N ILE A 15 28.10 -4.15 7.93
CA ILE A 15 27.48 -5.14 7.03
C ILE A 15 26.32 -4.47 6.28
N PHE A 16 26.65 -3.53 5.40
CA PHE A 16 25.87 -3.32 4.18
C PHE A 16 26.87 -3.08 3.07
N ALA A 17 27.41 -4.19 2.56
CA ALA A 17 28.02 -4.21 1.25
C ALA A 17 26.95 -3.76 0.24
N GLY A 18 27.09 -2.55 -0.30
CA GLY A 18 26.58 -2.17 -1.61
C GLY A 18 25.12 -2.46 -1.92
N CYS A 19 24.17 -2.14 -1.03
CA CYS A 19 22.84 -1.82 -1.53
C CYS A 19 22.98 -0.44 -2.16
N GLU A 20 23.17 -0.38 -3.48
CA GLU A 20 22.85 0.84 -4.22
C GLU A 20 21.48 1.27 -3.68
N LEU A 21 21.45 2.41 -2.98
CA LEU A 21 20.22 3.13 -2.74
C LEU A 21 19.76 3.56 -4.12
N LYS A 22 19.20 2.62 -4.90
CA LYS A 22 18.22 2.95 -5.92
C LYS A 22 17.28 3.87 -5.19
N ALA A 23 17.20 5.11 -5.66
CA ALA A 23 16.17 6.03 -5.22
C ALA A 23 14.90 5.20 -5.11
N VAL A 24 14.37 5.07 -3.90
CA VAL A 24 13.09 4.42 -3.71
C VAL A 24 12.16 5.28 -4.55
N ASP A 25 11.68 4.75 -5.67
CA ASP A 25 10.74 5.49 -6.51
C ASP A 25 9.61 5.92 -5.58
N ASP A 26 9.33 7.22 -5.52
CA ASP A 26 8.31 7.75 -4.62
C ASP A 26 6.98 7.09 -4.96
N VAL A 27 6.48 6.27 -4.03
CA VAL A 27 5.22 5.56 -4.20
C VAL A 27 4.09 6.46 -3.72
N THR A 28 3.13 6.70 -4.59
CA THR A 28 1.91 7.43 -4.26
C THR A 28 0.81 6.42 -3.96
N SER A 29 0.00 6.70 -2.95
CA SER A 29 -1.12 5.86 -2.58
C SER A 29 -2.46 6.59 -2.59
N CYS A 30 -3.55 5.85 -2.76
CA CYS A 30 -4.90 6.31 -2.45
C CYS A 30 -5.55 5.35 -1.45
N ASP A 31 -5.83 5.85 -0.24
CA ASP A 31 -6.53 5.13 0.83
C ASP A 31 -8.03 5.43 0.74
N ALA A 32 -8.82 4.41 0.43
CA ALA A 32 -10.25 4.50 0.20
C ALA A 32 -11.04 3.69 1.24
N LYS A 33 -12.00 4.34 1.88
CA LYS A 33 -12.86 3.77 2.92
C LYS A 33 -14.30 4.14 2.63
N ALA A 34 -15.19 3.15 2.58
CA ALA A 34 -16.63 3.38 2.44
C ALA A 34 -17.40 2.51 3.42
N THR A 35 -18.61 2.93 3.77
CA THR A 35 -19.56 2.07 4.46
C THR A 35 -20.89 2.11 3.72
N ALA A 36 -21.25 0.99 3.09
CA ALA A 36 -22.51 0.83 2.39
C ALA A 36 -23.30 -0.30 3.06
N PHE A 37 -24.57 -0.03 3.39
CA PHE A 37 -25.47 -1.02 4.00
C PHE A 37 -24.91 -1.74 5.25
N GLY A 38 -24.11 -1.04 6.05
CA GLY A 38 -23.47 -1.59 7.26
C GLY A 38 -22.22 -2.44 7.01
N ILE A 39 -21.77 -2.55 5.76
CA ILE A 39 -20.54 -3.21 5.37
C ILE A 39 -19.49 -2.13 5.12
N SER A 40 -18.39 -2.19 5.88
CA SER A 40 -17.25 -1.32 5.67
C SER A 40 -16.30 -1.94 4.64
N VAL A 41 -16.00 -1.17 3.61
CA VAL A 41 -14.99 -1.47 2.60
C VAL A 41 -13.78 -0.61 2.91
N HIS A 42 -12.59 -1.22 2.88
CA HIS A 42 -11.34 -0.49 3.05
C HIS A 42 -10.28 -1.11 2.15
N ASN A 43 -9.86 -0.32 1.17
CA ASN A 43 -8.80 -0.66 0.24
C ASN A 43 -7.84 0.52 0.11
N CYS A 44 -6.61 0.23 -0.27
CA CYS A 44 -5.63 1.24 -0.61
C CYS A 44 -4.85 0.78 -1.84
N ILE A 45 -4.66 1.67 -2.81
CA ILE A 45 -3.92 1.37 -4.04
C ILE A 45 -2.63 2.17 -4.05
N GLU A 46 -1.54 1.56 -4.52
CA GLU A 46 -0.24 2.20 -4.67
C GLU A 46 0.32 2.04 -6.08
N SER A 47 1.03 3.05 -6.53
CA SER A 47 1.83 3.00 -7.75
C SER A 47 2.95 4.04 -7.70
N THR A 48 3.98 3.83 -8.51
CA THR A 48 4.99 4.86 -8.81
C THR A 48 4.46 5.91 -9.81
N ASN A 49 3.27 5.72 -10.37
CA ASN A 49 2.59 6.70 -11.21
C ASN A 49 1.66 7.60 -10.37
N ASP A 50 2.19 8.75 -9.93
CA ASP A 50 1.45 9.74 -9.11
C ASP A 50 0.19 10.29 -9.82
N GLU A 51 0.26 10.54 -11.13
CA GLU A 51 -0.88 11.05 -11.91
C GLU A 51 -2.04 10.05 -11.93
N PHE A 52 -1.73 8.77 -12.17
CA PHE A 52 -2.70 7.69 -12.11
C PHE A 52 -3.36 7.62 -10.73
N ILE A 53 -2.56 7.58 -9.65
CA ILE A 53 -3.10 7.45 -8.29
C ILE A 53 -3.96 8.65 -7.92
N ARG A 54 -3.57 9.88 -8.29
CA ARG A 54 -4.38 11.07 -8.02
C ARG A 54 -5.71 11.06 -8.78
N SER A 55 -5.72 10.59 -10.02
CA SER A 55 -6.95 10.43 -10.81
C SER A 55 -7.88 9.42 -10.14
N GLU A 56 -7.40 8.20 -9.91
CA GLU A 56 -8.17 7.12 -9.26
C GLU A 56 -8.72 7.55 -7.90
N CYS A 57 -7.94 8.32 -7.12
CA CYS A 57 -8.39 8.82 -5.83
C CYS A 57 -9.45 9.91 -5.93
N ALA A 58 -9.41 10.73 -6.98
CA ALA A 58 -10.44 11.71 -7.25
C ALA A 58 -11.74 11.01 -7.66
N ASP A 59 -11.67 10.04 -8.58
CA ASP A 59 -12.81 9.27 -9.08
C ASP A 59 -13.46 8.47 -7.94
N THR A 60 -12.65 7.74 -7.15
CA THR A 60 -13.13 7.00 -5.96
C THR A 60 -13.81 7.93 -4.94
N ARG A 61 -13.32 9.16 -4.78
CA ARG A 61 -13.93 10.14 -3.87
C ARG A 61 -15.29 10.61 -4.38
N GLU A 62 -15.46 10.77 -5.69
CA GLU A 62 -16.75 11.11 -6.31
C GLU A 62 -17.73 9.96 -6.17
N ASP A 63 -17.29 8.73 -6.45
CA ASP A 63 -18.09 7.52 -6.28
C ASP A 63 -18.59 7.39 -4.85
N TYR A 64 -17.71 7.58 -3.86
CA TYR A 64 -18.02 7.44 -2.44
C TYR A 64 -18.76 8.64 -1.82
N SER A 65 -19.17 9.62 -2.64
CA SER A 65 -19.78 10.85 -2.14
C SER A 65 -20.99 10.56 -1.24
N GLY A 66 -20.85 10.94 0.04
CA GLY A 66 -21.89 10.79 1.07
C GLY A 66 -21.87 9.49 1.87
N TYR A 67 -20.98 8.54 1.56
CA TYR A 67 -20.88 7.26 2.29
C TYR A 67 -19.44 6.72 2.47
N GLY A 68 -18.43 7.48 2.03
CA GLY A 68 -17.02 7.14 2.22
C GLY A 68 -16.07 8.32 2.02
N SER A 69 -14.78 7.99 1.92
CA SER A 69 -13.65 8.91 1.73
C SER A 69 -12.55 8.23 0.92
N ALA A 70 -11.85 8.99 0.10
CA ALA A 70 -10.59 8.58 -0.54
C ALA A 70 -9.53 9.67 -0.32
N THR A 71 -8.31 9.28 0.06
CA THR A 71 -7.22 10.20 0.45
C THR A 71 -5.91 9.81 -0.19
N VAL A 72 -5.24 10.77 -0.84
CA VAL A 72 -3.90 10.56 -1.41
C VAL A 72 -2.85 10.57 -0.31
N GLY A 73 -1.91 9.62 -0.36
CA GLY A 73 -0.82 9.46 0.60
C GLY A 73 0.48 8.98 -0.06
N SER A 74 1.44 8.58 0.78
CA SER A 74 2.80 8.16 0.37
C SER A 74 3.06 6.68 0.68
N GLY A 75 2.04 5.84 0.44
CA GLY A 75 2.05 4.41 0.75
C GLY A 75 0.83 3.97 1.55
N CYS A 76 0.54 2.69 1.48
CA CYS A 76 -0.53 1.98 2.19
C CYS A 76 0.07 1.22 3.37
N SER A 77 -0.77 0.95 4.38
CA SER A 77 -0.35 0.15 5.53
C SER A 77 -0.06 -1.29 5.13
N GLY A 78 1.03 -1.86 5.63
CA GLY A 78 1.36 -3.29 5.43
C GLY A 78 0.44 -4.28 6.17
N SER A 79 -0.59 -3.81 6.87
CA SER A 79 -1.53 -4.64 7.64
C SER A 79 -2.72 -5.16 6.81
N ALA A 80 -2.58 -5.28 5.49
CA ALA A 80 -3.65 -5.73 4.62
C ALA A 80 -3.97 -7.22 4.84
N VAL A 81 -5.25 -7.58 4.74
CA VAL A 81 -5.71 -8.97 4.72
C VAL A 81 -5.27 -9.66 3.42
N LYS A 82 -5.27 -8.90 2.31
CA LYS A 82 -4.86 -9.37 1.00
C LYS A 82 -4.18 -8.27 0.21
N THR A 83 -3.19 -8.66 -0.56
CA THR A 83 -2.51 -7.80 -1.53
C THR A 83 -2.62 -8.42 -2.92
N CYS A 84 -2.87 -7.59 -3.92
CA CYS A 84 -2.93 -7.99 -5.32
C CYS A 84 -2.07 -7.06 -6.16
N ASP A 85 -1.14 -7.63 -6.93
CA ASP A 85 -0.27 -6.90 -7.85
C ASP A 85 -0.70 -7.16 -9.30
N PHE A 86 -0.94 -6.10 -10.06
CA PHE A 86 -1.30 -6.20 -11.48
C PHE A 86 -0.97 -4.91 -12.25
N ARG A 87 -1.37 -4.84 -13.53
CA ARG A 87 -1.25 -3.64 -14.35
C ARG A 87 -2.62 -3.15 -14.80
N VAL A 88 -2.80 -1.83 -14.78
CA VAL A 88 -3.95 -1.10 -15.32
C VAL A 88 -3.40 -0.15 -16.38
N ASP A 89 -3.82 -0.32 -17.64
CA ASP A 89 -3.34 0.49 -18.78
C ASP A 89 -1.80 0.65 -18.86
N GLY A 90 -1.09 -0.42 -18.54
CA GLY A 90 0.38 -0.44 -18.53
C GLY A 90 1.03 0.14 -17.26
N THR A 91 0.27 0.74 -16.35
CA THR A 91 0.74 1.18 -15.03
C THR A 91 0.76 0.01 -14.05
N ALA A 92 1.89 -0.22 -13.38
CA ALA A 92 1.97 -1.23 -12.32
C ALA A 92 1.30 -0.71 -11.05
N VAL A 93 0.43 -1.51 -10.47
CA VAL A 93 -0.34 -1.15 -9.27
C VAL A 93 -0.31 -2.29 -8.26
N THR A 94 -0.29 -1.91 -6.99
CA THR A 94 -0.47 -2.83 -5.86
C THR A 94 -1.71 -2.40 -5.10
N VAL A 95 -2.66 -3.32 -4.95
CA VAL A 95 -3.91 -3.08 -4.21
C VAL A 95 -3.86 -3.83 -2.88
N TYR A 96 -4.01 -3.08 -1.80
CA TYR A 96 -4.08 -3.53 -0.42
C TYR A 96 -5.54 -3.55 0.02
N ILE A 97 -5.99 -4.69 0.55
CA ILE A 97 -7.37 -4.91 0.95
C ILE A 97 -7.39 -5.21 2.43
N TYR A 98 -8.10 -4.38 3.20
CA TYR A 98 -8.14 -4.46 4.66
C TYR A 98 -9.45 -5.05 5.18
N ASP A 99 -10.50 -5.07 4.36
CA ASP A 99 -11.77 -5.68 4.72
C ASP A 99 -11.84 -7.15 4.25
N GLN A 100 -12.53 -7.97 5.04
CA GLN A 100 -12.64 -9.41 4.80
C GLN A 100 -13.49 -9.74 3.57
N VAL A 101 -14.49 -8.90 3.26
CA VAL A 101 -15.48 -9.20 2.21
C VAL A 101 -14.83 -9.06 0.83
N THR A 102 -14.13 -7.97 0.60
CA THR A 102 -13.36 -7.71 -0.63
C THR A 102 -12.22 -8.72 -0.75
N ALA A 103 -11.58 -9.11 0.36
CA ALA A 103 -10.48 -10.09 0.33
C ALA A 103 -10.89 -11.49 -0.15
N LEU A 104 -12.19 -11.85 -0.10
CA LEU A 104 -12.71 -13.10 -0.67
C LEU A 104 -12.66 -13.13 -2.20
N LYS A 105 -12.65 -11.98 -2.87
CA LYS A 105 -12.56 -11.89 -4.34
C LYS A 105 -11.17 -12.33 -4.82
N SER A 106 -11.08 -12.96 -5.99
CA SER A 106 -9.78 -13.24 -6.62
C SER A 106 -9.09 -11.94 -7.07
N CYS A 107 -7.76 -11.95 -7.19
CA CYS A 107 -7.05 -10.76 -7.71
C CYS A 107 -7.44 -10.45 -9.16
N ASP A 108 -7.84 -11.44 -9.96
CA ASP A 108 -8.39 -11.20 -11.31
C ASP A 108 -9.72 -10.46 -11.25
N ALA A 109 -10.64 -10.84 -10.36
CA ALA A 109 -11.92 -10.14 -10.22
C ALA A 109 -11.75 -8.72 -9.66
N ILE A 110 -10.73 -8.50 -8.82
CA ILE A 110 -10.37 -7.15 -8.35
C ILE A 110 -9.80 -6.32 -9.50
N ARG A 111 -8.92 -6.90 -10.34
CA ARG A 111 -8.36 -6.24 -11.52
C ARG A 111 -9.46 -5.86 -12.52
N GLU A 112 -10.42 -6.74 -12.77
CA GLU A 112 -11.52 -6.49 -13.72
C GLU A 112 -12.34 -5.26 -13.34
N GLY A 113 -12.54 -4.99 -12.05
CA GLY A 113 -13.26 -3.80 -11.58
C GLY A 113 -12.59 -2.44 -11.86
N PHE A 114 -11.35 -2.43 -12.40
CA PHE A 114 -10.70 -1.20 -12.90
C PHE A 114 -11.02 -0.91 -14.37
N TYR A 115 -11.69 -1.83 -15.07
CA TYR A 115 -12.01 -1.71 -16.49
C TYR A 115 -13.52 -1.61 -16.78
N ASP A 116 -14.34 -1.70 -15.74
CA ASP A 116 -15.81 -1.55 -15.79
C ASP A 116 -16.21 -0.07 -15.59
#